data_AF-A0A1Y3ARK3-F1
#
_entry.id   AF-A0A1Y3ARK3-F1
#
_cell.length_a   1.000
_cell.length_b   1.000
_cell.length_c   1.000
_cell.angle_alpha   90.00
_cell.angle_beta   90.00
_cell.angle_gamma   90.00
#
_symmetry.space_group_name_H-M   'P 1'
#
loop_
_entity.id
_entity.type
_entity.pdbx_description
1 polymer ?
#
loop_
_entity_poly.entity_id
_entity_poly.type
_entity_poly.pdbx_seq_one_letter_code
_entity_poly.pdbx_strand_id
1 'polypeptide(L)'
;MDDYKKLYYNANSPAQYVSYGDISERLALKQKLHCKSFDWYMKNVYPELKIPDGIMMMKNGLDDTLLEKHGALRQIDQCLDTMGQSNLGHLLLYHCHGQGENQDWSFTIDHLIKHDNHLCITVTGFEPTRSVVLSECVGDDSQASKWVWAFDRHIKLLSHNLCLDSRFVRQTGIIVDQCNDGSSTQQWRFDQPSSSSVVH
;
A
#
# COMPACT_ATOMS: atom_id res chain seq x y z
N MET A 1 -5.31 -1.93 -22.40
CA MET A 1 -6.11 -1.79 -21.17
C MET A 1 -6.29 -0.32 -20.75
N ASP A 2 -6.14 0.64 -21.67
CA ASP A 2 -6.26 2.08 -21.38
C ASP A 2 -5.52 2.45 -20.08
N ASP A 3 -6.12 3.21 -19.16
CA ASP A 3 -5.49 3.55 -17.88
C ASP A 3 -5.39 2.38 -16.89
N TYR A 4 -6.19 1.33 -17.06
CA TYR A 4 -6.14 0.13 -16.22
C TYR A 4 -4.82 -0.66 -16.37
N LYS A 5 -4.00 -0.35 -17.39
CA LYS A 5 -2.65 -0.93 -17.50
C LYS A 5 -1.77 -0.56 -16.30
N LYS A 6 -2.01 0.59 -15.66
CA LYS A 6 -1.29 1.01 -14.45
C LYS A 6 -1.46 0.00 -13.31
N LEU A 7 -2.65 -0.61 -13.21
CA LEU A 7 -2.93 -1.62 -12.18
C LEU A 7 -2.09 -2.87 -12.38
N TYR A 8 -1.96 -3.30 -13.64
CA TYR A 8 -1.10 -4.42 -14.02
C TYR A 8 0.37 -4.11 -13.72
N TYR A 9 0.85 -2.93 -14.09
CA TYR A 9 2.23 -2.53 -13.84
C TYR A 9 2.56 -2.30 -12.37
N ASN A 10 1.60 -1.88 -11.54
CA ASN A 10 1.81 -1.77 -10.10
C ASN A 10 1.80 -3.15 -9.42
N ALA A 11 0.92 -4.05 -9.88
CA ALA A 11 0.89 -5.42 -9.37
C ALA A 11 2.13 -6.23 -9.81
N ASN A 12 2.69 -5.90 -10.99
CA ASN A 12 3.83 -6.56 -11.61
C ASN A 12 4.89 -5.51 -12.04
N SER A 13 5.47 -4.81 -11.06
CA SER A 13 6.46 -3.73 -11.28
C SER A 13 7.57 -4.06 -12.28
N PRO A 14 8.18 -5.27 -12.28
CA PRO A 14 9.19 -5.62 -13.27
C PRO A 14 8.73 -5.50 -14.73
N ALA A 15 7.43 -5.66 -15.01
CA ALA A 15 6.89 -5.55 -16.36
C ALA A 15 6.98 -4.14 -16.94
N GLN A 16 7.18 -3.10 -16.11
CA GLN A 16 7.40 -1.72 -16.59
C GLN A 16 8.68 -1.59 -17.42
N TYR A 17 9.68 -2.44 -17.13
CA TYR A 17 11.00 -2.38 -17.75
C TYR A 17 11.17 -3.40 -18.89
N VAL A 18 10.15 -4.20 -19.17
CA VAL A 18 10.19 -5.21 -20.23
C VAL A 18 9.84 -4.55 -21.57
N SER A 19 10.75 -4.68 -22.54
CA SER A 19 10.46 -4.26 -23.92
C SER A 19 9.37 -5.14 -24.53
N TYR A 20 8.31 -4.51 -25.04
CA TYR A 20 7.15 -5.19 -25.63
C TYR A 20 7.05 -5.01 -27.16
N GLY A 21 8.05 -4.38 -27.78
CA GLY A 21 8.08 -4.13 -29.23
C GLY A 21 7.10 -3.06 -29.70
N ASP A 22 6.93 -2.95 -31.03
CA ASP A 22 6.00 -2.01 -31.64
C ASP A 22 4.55 -2.53 -31.61
N ILE A 23 3.63 -1.68 -31.18
CA ILE A 23 2.19 -1.98 -31.07
C ILE A 23 1.33 -1.05 -31.95
N SER A 24 1.95 -0.26 -32.83
CA SER A 24 1.28 0.76 -33.65
C SER A 24 0.14 0.19 -34.49
N GLU A 25 0.35 -0.98 -35.13
CA GLU A 25 -0.69 -1.65 -35.93
C GLU A 25 -1.90 -2.06 -35.09
N ARG A 26 -1.67 -2.56 -33.86
CA ARG A 26 -2.76 -2.97 -32.94
C ARG A 26 -3.55 -1.76 -32.45
N LEU A 27 -2.90 -0.63 -32.21
CA LEU A 27 -3.56 0.62 -31.86
C LEU A 27 -4.39 1.18 -33.02
N ALA A 28 -3.85 1.16 -34.24
CA ALA A 28 -4.57 1.55 -35.45
C ALA A 28 -5.81 0.68 -35.70
N LEU A 29 -5.68 -0.64 -35.49
CA LEU A 29 -6.82 -1.56 -35.58
C LEU A 29 -7.91 -1.24 -34.55
N LYS A 30 -7.53 -0.94 -33.30
CA LYS A 30 -8.48 -0.52 -32.25
C LYS A 30 -9.27 0.73 -32.65
N GLN A 31 -8.60 1.72 -33.25
CA GLN A 31 -9.25 2.94 -33.73
C GLN A 31 -10.17 2.67 -34.92
N LYS A 32 -9.69 1.92 -35.92
CA LYS A 32 -10.46 1.58 -37.13
C LYS A 32 -11.76 0.83 -36.83
N LEU A 33 -11.74 -0.04 -35.83
CA LEU A 33 -12.91 -0.84 -35.43
C LEU A 33 -13.86 -0.12 -34.46
N HIS A 34 -13.56 1.12 -34.07
CA HIS A 34 -14.34 1.88 -33.10
C HIS A 34 -14.61 1.09 -31.80
N CYS A 35 -13.58 0.37 -31.33
CA CYS A 35 -13.69 -0.47 -30.14
C CYS A 35 -14.13 0.35 -28.91
N LYS A 36 -14.95 -0.26 -28.05
CA LYS A 36 -15.30 0.31 -26.75
C LYS A 36 -14.07 0.44 -25.85
N SER A 37 -14.14 1.34 -24.87
CA SER A 37 -13.07 1.55 -23.90
C SER A 37 -12.93 0.34 -22.96
N PHE A 38 -11.77 0.22 -22.32
CA PHE A 38 -11.57 -0.80 -21.30
C PHE A 38 -12.44 -0.56 -20.06
N ASP A 39 -12.80 0.69 -19.76
CA ASP A 39 -13.81 1.02 -18.73
C ASP A 39 -15.17 0.40 -19.06
N TRP A 40 -15.63 0.51 -20.32
CA TRP A 40 -16.87 -0.10 -20.74
C TRP A 40 -16.83 -1.62 -20.57
N TYR A 41 -15.71 -2.26 -20.93
CA TYR A 41 -15.50 -3.68 -20.71
C TYR A 41 -15.65 -4.06 -19.23
N MET A 42 -14.97 -3.36 -18.33
CA MET A 42 -15.03 -3.64 -16.89
C MET A 42 -16.45 -3.48 -16.32
N LYS A 43 -17.23 -2.50 -16.82
CA LYS A 43 -18.59 -2.24 -16.31
C LYS A 43 -19.67 -3.14 -16.92
N ASN A 44 -19.47 -3.63 -18.14
CA ASN A 44 -20.53 -4.29 -18.92
C ASN A 44 -20.22 -5.75 -19.25
N VAL A 45 -18.95 -6.15 -19.31
CA VAL A 45 -18.52 -7.50 -19.68
C VAL A 45 -17.99 -8.27 -18.48
N TYR A 46 -17.24 -7.61 -17.59
CA TYR A 46 -16.67 -8.26 -16.40
C TYR A 46 -16.89 -7.48 -15.08
N PRO A 47 -18.15 -7.15 -14.73
CA PRO A 47 -18.48 -6.32 -13.56
C PRO A 47 -18.21 -6.98 -12.19
N GLU A 48 -18.14 -8.30 -12.13
CA GLU A 48 -17.86 -9.06 -10.91
C GLU A 48 -16.40 -9.00 -10.49
N LEU A 49 -15.49 -8.62 -11.39
CA LEU A 49 -14.08 -8.42 -11.07
C LEU A 49 -13.94 -7.16 -10.22
N LYS A 50 -13.94 -7.35 -8.89
CA LYS A 50 -13.74 -6.26 -7.92
C LYS A 50 -12.31 -5.75 -8.02
N ILE A 51 -12.16 -4.55 -8.59
CA ILE A 51 -10.92 -3.78 -8.47
C ILE A 51 -10.96 -3.12 -7.10
N PRO A 52 -9.94 -3.28 -6.25
CA PRO A 52 -9.97 -2.68 -4.92
C PRO A 52 -10.07 -1.17 -5.00
N ASP A 53 -10.76 -0.56 -4.03
CA ASP A 53 -11.15 0.85 -4.09
C ASP A 53 -9.93 1.77 -4.23
N GLY A 54 -8.85 1.53 -3.47
CA GLY A 54 -7.59 2.27 -3.62
C GLY A 54 -6.96 2.21 -5.03
N ILE A 55 -7.30 1.20 -5.82
CA ILE A 55 -6.83 1.02 -7.20
C ILE A 55 -7.78 1.68 -8.21
N MET A 56 -9.08 1.77 -7.92
CA MET A 56 -10.03 2.57 -8.71
C MET A 56 -9.80 4.08 -8.57
N MET A 57 -9.29 4.54 -7.43
CA MET A 57 -8.99 5.96 -7.15
C MET A 57 -7.89 6.51 -8.08
N MET A 58 -6.93 5.67 -8.51
CA MET A 58 -5.88 6.04 -9.49
C MET A 58 -6.40 6.29 -10.92
N LYS A 59 -7.65 5.93 -11.21
CA LYS A 59 -8.26 6.03 -12.55
C LYS A 59 -8.92 7.39 -12.82
N ASN A 60 -9.41 8.06 -11.78
CA ASN A 60 -10.28 9.24 -11.95
C ASN A 60 -9.57 10.59 -11.78
N GLY A 61 -8.26 10.61 -11.45
CA GLY A 61 -7.46 11.84 -11.48
C GLY A 61 -7.94 12.97 -10.54
N LEU A 62 -8.57 12.63 -9.41
CA LEU A 62 -8.94 13.46 -8.24
C LEU A 62 -9.26 12.47 -7.09
N ASP A 63 -8.97 12.63 -5.80
CA ASP A 63 -8.50 13.73 -4.94
C ASP A 63 -7.45 13.10 -4.00
N ASP A 64 -6.24 13.66 -3.99
CA ASP A 64 -5.08 13.16 -3.23
C ASP A 64 -5.36 13.04 -1.72
N THR A 65 -6.36 13.77 -1.21
CA THR A 65 -6.79 13.72 0.21
C THR A 65 -7.45 12.41 0.63
N LEU A 66 -7.91 11.56 -0.31
CA LEU A 66 -8.53 10.26 0.01
C LEU A 66 -7.51 9.12 0.18
N LEU A 67 -6.26 9.32 -0.28
CA LEU A 67 -5.16 8.38 -0.07
C LEU A 67 -4.48 8.58 1.28
N GLU A 68 -4.56 9.79 1.83
CA GLU A 68 -4.02 10.10 3.13
C GLU A 68 -4.84 9.40 4.22
N LYS A 69 -4.16 8.54 4.98
CA LYS A 69 -4.73 7.91 6.19
C LYS A 69 -3.90 8.35 7.37
N HIS A 70 -4.55 8.60 8.49
CA HIS A 70 -3.90 9.03 9.73
C HIS A 70 -4.49 8.27 10.92
N GLY A 71 -3.66 7.99 11.92
CA GLY A 71 -4.07 7.33 13.16
C GLY A 71 -3.39 5.98 13.34
N ALA A 72 -4.00 5.14 14.18
CA ALA A 72 -3.39 3.87 14.55
C ALA A 72 -3.52 2.79 13.46
N LEU A 73 -2.40 2.11 13.16
CA LEU A 73 -2.36 0.95 12.29
C LEU A 73 -2.61 -0.32 13.11
N ARG A 74 -3.73 -0.99 12.86
CA ARG A 74 -4.30 -1.94 13.79
C ARG A 74 -4.50 -3.35 13.20
N GLN A 75 -4.25 -4.35 14.02
CA GLN A 75 -4.65 -5.75 13.82
C GLN A 75 -5.49 -6.19 15.02
N ILE A 76 -6.79 -6.42 14.80
CA ILE A 76 -7.75 -6.76 15.86
C ILE A 76 -7.74 -5.70 16.97
N ASP A 77 -7.16 -5.98 18.14
CA ASP A 77 -7.06 -5.13 19.32
C ASP A 77 -5.63 -4.63 19.60
N GLN A 78 -4.68 -4.96 18.71
CA GLN A 78 -3.30 -4.51 18.81
C GLN A 78 -2.97 -3.49 17.73
N CYS A 79 -2.14 -2.52 18.07
CA CYS A 79 -1.69 -1.44 17.22
C CYS A 79 -0.19 -1.58 16.96
N LEU A 80 0.22 -1.22 15.75
CA LEU A 80 1.61 -1.07 15.37
C LEU A 80 2.22 0.04 16.21
N ASP A 81 3.33 -0.28 16.88
CA ASP A 81 3.88 0.53 17.93
C ASP A 81 5.40 0.62 17.76
N THR A 82 5.95 1.83 17.87
CA THR A 82 7.39 2.05 17.83
C THR A 82 8.10 1.59 19.09
N MET A 83 7.37 1.35 20.19
CA MET A 83 7.90 1.00 21.51
C MET A 83 8.95 2.02 22.00
N GLY A 84 8.83 3.28 21.59
CA GLY A 84 9.80 4.35 21.85
C GLY A 84 11.11 4.20 21.08
N GLN A 85 11.19 3.30 20.10
CA GLN A 85 12.36 3.15 19.24
C GLN A 85 12.44 4.29 18.21
N SER A 86 13.65 4.57 17.76
CA SER A 86 13.96 5.58 16.75
C SER A 86 14.57 4.93 15.50
N ASN A 87 15.48 5.61 14.79
CA ASN A 87 16.08 5.13 13.54
C ASN A 87 16.68 3.72 13.67
N LEU A 88 16.41 2.87 12.68
CA LEU A 88 16.71 1.43 12.62
C LEU A 88 16.03 0.56 13.69
N GLY A 89 15.09 1.13 14.44
CA GLY A 89 14.31 0.43 15.45
C GLY A 89 13.30 -0.55 14.86
N HIS A 90 13.16 -1.71 15.49
CA HIS A 90 12.13 -2.69 15.12
C HIS A 90 10.75 -2.28 15.66
N LEU A 91 9.72 -2.57 14.87
CA LEU A 91 8.33 -2.33 15.24
C LEU A 91 7.71 -3.56 15.89
N LEU A 92 6.80 -3.33 16.84
CA LEU A 92 6.04 -4.38 17.51
C LEU A 92 4.54 -4.10 17.45
N LEU A 93 3.75 -5.05 17.96
CA LEU A 93 2.33 -4.87 18.23
C LEU A 93 2.14 -4.68 19.74
N TYR A 94 1.40 -3.64 20.12
CA TYR A 94 1.02 -3.38 21.50
C TYR A 94 -0.48 -3.09 21.62
N HIS A 95 -1.01 -3.04 22.84
CA HIS A 95 -2.42 -2.73 23.04
C HIS A 95 -2.73 -1.32 22.53
N CYS A 96 -3.79 -1.17 21.73
CA CYS A 96 -4.21 0.13 21.22
C CYS A 96 -4.70 1.03 22.36
N HIS A 97 -4.00 2.14 22.63
CA HIS A 97 -4.35 3.05 23.74
C HIS A 97 -4.98 4.38 23.31
N GLY A 98 -4.94 4.71 22.01
CA GLY A 98 -5.64 5.88 21.46
C GLY A 98 -5.12 7.24 21.93
N GLN A 99 -3.88 7.30 22.45
CA GLN A 99 -3.27 8.56 22.92
C GLN A 99 -2.54 9.32 21.80
N GLY A 100 -2.43 8.76 20.60
CA GLY A 100 -1.43 9.21 19.64
C GLY A 100 -0.04 8.83 20.12
N GLU A 101 1.01 9.53 19.67
CA GLU A 101 2.42 9.23 19.98
C GLU A 101 2.96 8.00 19.23
N ASN A 102 3.56 7.03 19.92
CA ASN A 102 4.22 5.83 19.39
C ASN A 102 3.30 4.90 18.56
N GLN A 103 1.98 5.13 18.56
CA GLN A 103 0.98 4.41 17.76
C GLN A 103 0.35 5.27 16.66
N ASP A 104 0.84 6.48 16.43
CA ASP A 104 0.31 7.38 15.41
C ASP A 104 1.11 7.29 14.11
N TRP A 105 0.38 7.02 13.02
CA TRP A 105 0.95 6.75 11.71
C TRP A 105 0.23 7.57 10.65
N SER A 106 0.96 8.02 9.63
CA SER A 106 0.38 8.61 8.43
C SER A 106 0.78 7.83 7.18
N PHE A 107 -0.23 7.43 6.39
CA PHE A 107 -0.02 6.93 5.04
C PHE A 107 -0.14 8.11 4.08
N THR A 108 0.92 8.41 3.31
CA THR A 108 0.95 9.61 2.46
C THR A 108 0.78 9.26 0.98
N ILE A 109 0.48 10.28 0.17
CA ILE A 109 0.35 10.16 -1.29
C ILE A 109 1.66 9.68 -1.96
N ASP A 110 2.80 9.97 -1.36
CA ASP A 110 4.12 9.52 -1.81
C ASP A 110 4.39 8.04 -1.53
N HIS A 111 3.38 7.28 -1.12
CA HIS A 111 3.46 5.87 -0.77
C HIS A 111 4.33 5.60 0.47
N LEU A 112 4.39 6.54 1.41
CA LEU A 112 5.16 6.38 2.65
C LEU A 112 4.22 6.09 3.81
N ILE A 113 4.69 5.28 4.76
CA ILE A 113 4.05 5.13 6.08
C ILE A 113 4.97 5.78 7.09
N LYS A 114 4.56 6.94 7.60
CA LYS A 114 5.40 7.81 8.42
C LYS A 114 5.01 7.76 9.90
N HIS A 115 6.01 7.98 10.74
CA HIS A 115 5.91 8.30 12.15
C HIS A 115 6.70 9.59 12.42
N ASP A 116 6.14 10.51 13.21
CA ASP A 116 6.72 11.82 13.53
C ASP A 116 7.22 12.63 12.31
N ASN A 117 6.59 12.44 11.14
CA ASN A 117 6.89 13.08 9.85
C ASN A 117 8.27 12.80 9.23
N HIS A 118 9.22 12.21 9.96
CA HIS A 118 10.61 12.03 9.51
C HIS A 118 11.07 10.57 9.49
N LEU A 119 10.38 9.67 10.19
CA LEU A 119 10.66 8.24 10.16
C LEU A 119 9.62 7.51 9.32
N CYS A 120 10.07 6.53 8.55
CA CYS A 120 9.29 5.74 7.63
C CYS A 120 9.47 4.25 7.92
N ILE A 121 8.38 3.50 7.80
CA ILE A 121 8.43 2.03 7.78
C ILE A 121 9.23 1.58 6.55
N THR A 122 10.33 0.87 6.76
CA THR A 122 11.29 0.51 5.70
C THR A 122 11.69 -0.96 5.81
N VAL A 123 11.71 -1.67 4.68
CA VAL A 123 12.19 -3.06 4.64
C VAL A 123 13.72 -3.11 4.66
N THR A 124 14.28 -4.09 5.37
CA THR A 124 15.73 -4.34 5.39
C THR A 124 16.21 -5.19 4.20
N GLY A 125 15.28 -5.72 3.40
CA GLY A 125 15.56 -6.50 2.19
C GLY A 125 14.28 -6.92 1.49
N PHE A 126 14.40 -7.38 0.25
CA PHE A 126 13.28 -7.71 -0.64
C PHE A 126 12.96 -9.20 -0.70
N GLU A 127 13.39 -9.96 0.31
CA GLU A 127 13.13 -11.38 0.43
C GLU A 127 12.07 -11.64 1.52
N PRO A 128 11.32 -12.75 1.44
CA PRO A 128 10.44 -13.17 2.53
C PRO A 128 11.15 -13.24 3.88
N THR A 129 10.42 -12.98 4.96
CA THR A 129 10.89 -12.97 6.37
C THR A 129 11.88 -11.87 6.72
N ARG A 130 12.12 -10.90 5.84
CA ARG A 130 12.98 -9.75 6.15
C ARG A 130 12.29 -8.79 7.11
N SER A 131 13.07 -8.27 8.05
CA SER A 131 12.60 -7.33 9.07
C SER A 131 12.23 -5.99 8.46
N VAL A 132 11.26 -5.36 9.11
CA VAL A 132 10.83 -3.99 8.88
C VAL A 132 11.28 -3.14 10.05
N VAL A 133 11.85 -1.99 9.74
CA VAL A 133 12.41 -1.06 10.72
C VAL A 133 11.88 0.35 10.47
N LEU A 134 11.97 1.19 11.49
CA LEU A 134 11.94 2.64 11.30
C LEU A 134 13.24 3.06 10.60
N SER A 135 13.15 3.92 9.60
CA SER A 135 14.31 4.56 8.99
C SER A 135 13.97 6.00 8.70
N GLU A 136 14.95 6.90 8.62
CA GLU A 136 14.71 8.22 8.04
C GLU A 136 14.00 8.09 6.68
N CYS A 137 12.97 8.90 6.48
CA CYS A 137 12.21 8.92 5.25
C CYS A 137 13.10 9.39 4.10
N VAL A 138 13.62 8.45 3.33
CA VAL A 138 14.25 8.73 2.04
C VAL A 138 13.14 8.90 1.00
N GLY A 139 13.25 9.95 0.18
CA GLY A 139 12.31 10.28 -0.89
C GLY A 139 12.25 9.23 -2.02
N ASP A 140 11.96 9.66 -3.24
CA ASP A 140 11.65 8.77 -4.37
C ASP A 140 12.72 7.74 -4.75
N ASP A 141 13.96 7.92 -4.29
CA ASP A 141 15.07 7.01 -4.61
C ASP A 141 15.00 5.67 -3.88
N SER A 142 14.27 5.55 -2.77
CA SER A 142 14.21 4.31 -1.98
C SER A 142 12.94 3.51 -2.22
N GLN A 143 13.06 2.40 -2.94
CA GLN A 143 11.97 1.44 -3.11
C GLN A 143 11.66 0.62 -1.84
N ALA A 144 12.51 0.72 -0.81
CA ALA A 144 12.39 -0.04 0.43
C ALA A 144 11.35 0.54 1.40
N SER A 145 10.95 1.80 1.22
CA SER A 145 9.99 2.51 2.07
C SER A 145 8.65 2.81 1.38
N LYS A 146 8.46 2.32 0.15
CA LYS A 146 7.27 2.61 -0.67
C LYS A 146 6.23 1.49 -0.53
N TRP A 147 5.03 1.85 -0.09
CA TRP A 147 3.94 0.93 0.26
C TRP A 147 2.64 1.26 -0.49
N VAL A 148 1.82 0.24 -0.70
CA VAL A 148 0.46 0.38 -1.23
C VAL A 148 -0.55 -0.25 -0.31
N TRP A 149 -1.67 0.43 -0.14
CA TRP A 149 -2.84 -0.09 0.55
C TRP A 149 -3.66 -0.94 -0.41
N ALA A 150 -3.53 -2.26 -0.31
CA ALA A 150 -4.16 -3.21 -1.22
C ALA A 150 -5.45 -3.80 -0.62
N PHE A 151 -6.55 -3.68 -1.37
CA PHE A 151 -7.88 -4.23 -1.01
C PHE A 151 -8.41 -3.84 0.36
N ASP A 152 -8.04 -2.65 0.83
CA ASP A 152 -8.37 -2.09 2.14
C ASP A 152 -8.01 -2.96 3.35
N ARG A 153 -7.11 -3.92 3.17
CA ARG A 153 -6.76 -4.89 4.21
C ARG A 153 -5.29 -5.24 4.25
N HIS A 154 -4.52 -5.03 3.19
CA HIS A 154 -3.11 -5.40 3.15
C HIS A 154 -2.24 -4.16 2.92
N ILE A 155 -1.09 -4.14 3.60
CA ILE A 155 -0.01 -3.20 3.31
C ILE A 155 1.03 -3.97 2.52
N LYS A 156 1.16 -3.65 1.23
CA LYS A 156 2.05 -4.35 0.31
C LYS A 156 3.20 -3.44 -0.09
N LEU A 157 4.39 -3.99 -0.22
CA LEU A 157 5.53 -3.24 -0.76
C LEU A 157 5.26 -2.88 -2.23
N LEU A 158 5.45 -1.61 -2.61
CA LEU A 158 5.13 -1.14 -3.96
C LEU A 158 5.96 -1.87 -5.03
N SER A 159 7.22 -2.16 -4.71
CA SER A 159 8.20 -2.74 -5.65
C SER A 159 8.11 -4.27 -5.79
N HIS A 160 7.56 -4.99 -4.80
CA HIS A 160 7.59 -6.46 -4.75
C HIS A 160 6.27 -7.06 -4.28
N ASN A 161 6.03 -8.34 -4.57
CA ASN A 161 4.84 -9.04 -4.10
C ASN A 161 4.95 -9.53 -2.64
N LEU A 162 5.32 -8.62 -1.74
CA LEU A 162 5.50 -8.88 -0.31
C LEU A 162 4.58 -7.98 0.52
N CYS A 163 4.00 -8.55 1.56
CA CYS A 163 3.04 -7.90 2.46
C CYS A 163 3.62 -7.78 3.87
N LEU A 164 3.27 -6.69 4.55
CA LEU A 164 3.59 -6.47 5.96
C LEU A 164 2.92 -7.56 6.81
N ASP A 165 3.70 -8.24 7.65
CA ASP A 165 3.25 -9.41 8.39
C ASP A 165 3.76 -9.37 9.84
N SER A 166 2.87 -9.66 10.78
CA SER A 166 3.16 -9.77 12.21
C SER A 166 3.37 -11.21 12.69
N ARG A 167 3.39 -12.20 11.80
CA ARG A 167 3.51 -13.63 12.12
C ARG A 167 4.64 -13.96 13.12
N PHE A 168 5.77 -13.26 13.02
CA PHE A 168 6.93 -13.45 13.90
C PHE A 168 7.24 -12.23 14.77
N VAL A 169 6.23 -11.41 15.07
CA VAL A 169 6.41 -10.14 15.78
C VAL A 169 7.12 -10.29 17.12
N ARG A 170 6.92 -11.41 17.82
CA ARG A 170 7.57 -11.67 19.12
C ARG A 170 9.05 -12.05 19.02
N GLN A 171 9.51 -12.48 17.84
CA GLN A 171 10.88 -12.98 17.63
C GLN A 171 11.75 -11.96 16.88
N THR A 172 11.21 -11.37 15.81
CA THR A 172 11.98 -10.55 14.85
C THR A 172 11.38 -9.16 14.64
N GLY A 173 10.31 -8.83 15.37
CA GLY A 173 9.46 -7.69 15.06
C GLY A 173 8.64 -7.92 13.79
N ILE A 174 8.07 -6.83 13.28
CA ILE A 174 7.33 -6.85 12.02
C ILE A 174 8.27 -7.21 10.85
N ILE A 175 7.75 -8.01 9.92
CA ILE A 175 8.48 -8.48 8.74
C ILE A 175 7.67 -8.20 7.47
N VAL A 176 8.28 -8.48 6.32
CA VAL A 176 7.58 -8.72 5.07
C VAL A 176 7.62 -10.19 4.70
N ASP A 177 6.51 -10.72 4.16
CA ASP A 177 6.41 -12.10 3.68
C ASP A 177 5.54 -12.15 2.41
N GLN A 178 5.44 -13.33 1.78
CA GLN A 178 4.54 -13.54 0.64
C GLN A 178 3.11 -13.17 1.03
N CYS A 179 2.46 -12.36 0.18
CA CYS A 179 1.08 -11.94 0.41
C CYS A 179 0.12 -13.14 0.44
N ASN A 180 -0.70 -13.22 1.48
CA ASN A 180 -1.66 -14.29 1.71
C ASN A 180 -2.97 -13.71 2.26
N ASP A 181 -4.00 -13.68 1.41
CA ASP A 181 -5.32 -13.11 1.73
C ASP A 181 -6.02 -13.77 2.93
N GLY A 182 -5.68 -15.03 3.23
CA GLY A 182 -6.22 -15.78 4.37
C GLY A 182 -5.48 -15.54 5.67
N SER A 183 -4.35 -14.81 5.67
CA SER A 183 -3.53 -14.61 6.86
C SER A 183 -4.02 -13.42 7.68
N SER A 184 -4.55 -13.68 8.88
CA SER A 184 -4.96 -12.60 9.79
C SER A 184 -3.81 -11.69 10.22
N THR A 185 -2.58 -12.18 10.19
CA THR A 185 -1.36 -11.42 10.54
C THR A 185 -0.90 -10.45 9.44
N GLN A 186 -1.51 -10.52 8.24
CA GLN A 186 -1.27 -9.57 7.15
C GLN A 186 -2.43 -8.60 6.96
N GLN A 187 -3.47 -8.69 7.80
CA GLN A 187 -4.65 -7.83 7.72
C GLN A 187 -4.46 -6.61 8.62
N TRP A 188 -4.46 -5.43 8.03
CA TRP A 188 -4.24 -4.14 8.67
C TRP A 188 -5.42 -3.21 8.40
N ARG A 189 -5.72 -2.35 9.37
CA ARG A 189 -6.67 -1.25 9.22
C ARG A 189 -6.11 0.01 9.87
N PHE A 190 -6.36 1.17 9.26
CA PHE A 190 -6.28 2.43 10.00
C PHE A 190 -7.55 2.58 10.82
N ASP A 191 -7.43 3.08 12.05
CA ASP A 191 -8.59 3.59 12.76
C ASP A 191 -9.20 4.73 11.93
N GLN A 192 -10.53 4.71 11.73
CA GLN A 192 -11.18 5.80 11.01
C GLN A 192 -11.02 7.10 11.80
N PRO A 193 -10.88 8.26 11.14
CA PRO A 193 -10.91 9.52 11.86
C PRO A 193 -12.21 9.59 12.65
N SER A 194 -12.11 9.62 13.98
CA SER A 194 -13.25 9.92 14.83
C SER A 194 -13.83 11.23 14.33
N SER A 195 -15.12 11.27 14.03
CA SER A 195 -15.87 12.44 13.55
C SER A 195 -16.00 13.55 14.61
N SER A 196 -14.95 13.79 15.38
CA SER A 196 -14.92 14.69 16.53
C SER A 196 -13.62 15.45 16.51
N SER A 197 -13.51 16.41 15.58
CA SER A 197 -12.76 17.67 15.70
C SER A 197 -12.90 18.49 14.41
N VAL A 198 -14.14 18.84 14.03
CA VAL A 198 -14.36 20.10 13.31
C VAL A 198 -14.60 21.13 14.40
N VAL A 199 -13.53 21.74 14.89
CA VAL A 199 -13.66 22.96 15.69
C VAL A 199 -13.81 24.11 14.70
N HIS A 200 -14.97 24.76 14.79
CA HIS A 200 -15.33 25.97 14.07
C HIS A 200 -14.37 27.13 14.33
#